data_AF-A0A7S4SP73-F1
#
_entry.id   AF-A0A7S4SP73-F1
#
_cell.length_a   1.000
_cell.length_b   1.000
_cell.length_c   1.000
_cell.angle_alpha   90.00
_cell.angle_beta   90.00
_cell.angle_gamma   90.00
#
_symmetry.space_group_name_H-M   'P 1'
#
loop_
_entity.id
_entity.type
_entity.pdbx_description
1 polymer ?
#
loop_
_entity_poly.entity_id
_entity_poly.type
_entity_poly.pdbx_seq_one_letter_code
_entity_poly.pdbx_strand_id
1 'polypeptide(L)'
;MFHRSISTVLLYALLSTTSHAFAPSPSFHAVSSKRSTISSNVKPSSLFSTAEELIPDENRRAELFQHLLRDLQIEGVPLLGCDADQVHTLNAAAWTTMADMSEEDSAQRACLVMERIPMDALRAFVDDFTVLKTQKRLMNHLPELSRLSVSLIGKGAGPALLIESGERTAEEKSEHMGRLAAASVYEESKVTAALRSFVDRVVIGCKACPYITTADLAGSGLEAKGVIPGPIGYRYSGTSDVCMALATFWNCICELLGTPEAELSSTVLSLPGIGPGKDKAAHDRFAAVVELVGRNLCLFRGDGVFGLVHFHPAYTREDIFLPDKPSYGHLPPQSWIRPMLRMNGNVEEADSLTEDDIALSDYQRRAPHTMINILRASQLGAAVGGKSIVDLDLGDGVTEKASGISTYSRNAIRLAKEGKESLQSALDQEIAMQ
;
A
#
# COMPACT_ATOMS: atom_id res chain seq x y z
N MET A 1 18.59 37.11 8.81
CA MET A 1 17.12 37.18 9.00
C MET A 1 16.46 36.91 7.66
N PHE A 2 16.16 35.65 7.37
CA PHE A 2 15.41 35.26 6.18
C PHE A 2 14.11 34.63 6.65
N HIS A 3 12.99 35.32 6.39
CA HIS A 3 11.66 34.74 6.47
C HIS A 3 11.56 33.66 5.40
N ARG A 4 11.45 32.39 5.80
CA ARG A 4 10.93 31.34 4.92
C ARG A 4 9.41 31.39 4.98
N SER A 5 8.83 31.66 3.82
CA SER A 5 7.41 31.67 3.54
C SER A 5 6.83 30.28 3.77
N ILE A 6 5.65 30.25 4.39
CA ILE A 6 4.75 29.10 4.46
C ILE A 6 4.49 28.63 3.02
N SER A 7 4.84 27.38 2.72
CA SER A 7 4.50 26.73 1.45
C SER A 7 3.00 26.46 1.44
N THR A 8 2.29 27.18 0.58
CA THR A 8 0.89 26.97 0.24
C THR A 8 0.73 25.58 -0.39
N VAL A 9 0.07 24.65 0.32
CA VAL A 9 -0.48 23.42 -0.26
C VAL A 9 -1.62 23.82 -1.19
N LEU A 10 -1.37 23.78 -2.50
CA LEU A 10 -2.36 24.08 -3.52
C LEU A 10 -3.07 22.78 -3.91
N LEU A 11 -4.20 22.53 -3.24
CA LEU A 11 -5.12 21.43 -3.56
C LEU A 11 -5.95 21.84 -4.79
N TYR A 12 -5.58 21.39 -5.99
CA TYR A 12 -6.46 21.50 -7.17
C TYR A 12 -7.41 20.29 -7.20
N ALA A 13 -8.63 20.47 -6.72
CA ALA A 13 -9.74 19.56 -6.96
C ALA A 13 -10.53 20.03 -8.20
N LEU A 14 -10.47 19.26 -9.28
CA LEU A 14 -11.33 19.46 -10.46
C LEU A 14 -12.72 18.88 -10.16
N LEU A 15 -13.72 19.77 -10.15
CA LEU A 15 -15.13 19.45 -9.99
C LEU A 15 -15.67 18.70 -11.22
N SER A 16 -16.06 17.44 -11.02
CA SER A 16 -16.99 16.71 -11.87
C SER A 16 -17.93 15.92 -10.97
N THR A 17 -19.04 16.54 -10.58
CA THR A 17 -20.10 15.89 -9.80
C THR A 17 -20.96 15.02 -10.73
N THR A 18 -20.68 13.71 -10.76
CA THR A 18 -21.67 12.70 -11.16
C THR A 18 -22.03 11.86 -9.94
N SER A 19 -23.20 12.13 -9.36
CA SER A 19 -23.76 11.32 -8.29
C SER A 19 -24.18 9.96 -8.85
N HIS A 20 -23.33 8.95 -8.75
CA HIS A 20 -23.74 7.56 -8.95
C HIS A 20 -24.13 6.94 -7.61
N ALA A 21 -25.41 6.58 -7.51
CA ALA A 21 -25.94 5.77 -6.42
C ALA A 21 -25.23 4.40 -6.41
N PHE A 22 -24.69 4.03 -5.25
CA PHE A 22 -23.99 2.77 -5.00
C PHE A 22 -24.92 1.57 -5.23
N ALA A 23 -24.64 0.78 -6.26
CA ALA A 23 -25.07 -0.61 -6.33
C ALA A 23 -23.91 -1.50 -5.82
N PRO A 24 -24.19 -2.59 -5.07
CA PRO A 24 -23.15 -3.49 -4.60
C PRO A 24 -22.42 -4.13 -5.80
N SER A 25 -21.14 -3.81 -5.95
CA SER A 25 -20.24 -4.47 -6.91
C SER A 25 -19.94 -5.90 -6.45
N PRO A 26 -19.86 -6.90 -7.35
CA PRO A 26 -19.37 -8.23 -6.99
C PRO A 26 -17.94 -8.09 -6.45
N SER A 27 -17.76 -8.47 -5.19
CA SER A 27 -16.48 -8.42 -4.49
C SER A 27 -15.41 -9.21 -5.24
N PHE A 28 -14.51 -8.50 -5.92
CA PHE A 28 -13.20 -9.03 -6.29
C PHE A 28 -12.30 -8.86 -5.07
N HIS A 29 -11.63 -9.94 -4.67
CA HIS A 29 -10.79 -10.08 -3.47
C HIS A 29 -11.52 -10.46 -2.18
N ALA A 30 -11.58 -11.77 -1.94
CA ALA A 30 -11.36 -12.33 -0.61
C ALA A 30 -10.57 -13.64 -0.80
N VAL A 31 -9.31 -13.66 -0.37
CA VAL A 31 -8.73 -14.93 0.05
C VAL A 31 -9.43 -15.28 1.36
N SER A 32 -10.54 -16.01 1.24
CA SER A 32 -11.16 -16.66 2.38
C SER A 32 -10.27 -17.85 2.76
N SER A 33 -9.29 -17.60 3.63
CA SER A 33 -8.73 -18.67 4.43
C SER A 33 -9.88 -19.20 5.28
N LYS A 34 -10.32 -20.44 5.03
CA LYS A 34 -11.18 -21.18 5.94
C LYS A 34 -10.40 -21.34 7.24
N ARG A 35 -10.52 -20.37 8.16
CA ARG A 35 -10.20 -20.61 9.56
C ARG A 35 -11.10 -21.75 10.01
N SER A 36 -10.51 -22.89 10.37
CA SER A 36 -11.17 -23.81 11.28
C SER A 36 -11.56 -22.98 12.49
N THR A 37 -12.85 -22.87 12.73
CA THR A 37 -13.44 -22.29 13.93
C THR A 37 -12.99 -23.12 15.13
N ILE A 38 -11.79 -22.82 15.64
CA ILE A 38 -11.59 -22.89 17.07
C ILE A 38 -12.53 -21.82 17.62
N SER A 39 -13.65 -22.31 18.14
CA SER A 39 -14.63 -21.55 18.89
C SER A 39 -13.95 -20.93 20.11
N SER A 40 -13.21 -19.84 19.91
CA SER A 40 -12.94 -18.88 20.98
C SER A 40 -14.24 -18.11 21.18
N ASN A 41 -15.05 -18.56 22.14
CA ASN A 41 -16.14 -17.82 22.77
C ASN A 41 -15.62 -16.58 23.53
N VAL A 42 -14.74 -15.80 22.91
CA VAL A 42 -14.40 -14.47 23.36
C VAL A 42 -15.33 -13.55 22.57
N LYS A 43 -16.54 -13.35 23.12
CA LYS A 43 -17.30 -12.14 22.81
C LYS A 43 -16.31 -10.97 22.97
N PRO A 44 -16.13 -10.09 21.96
CA PRO A 44 -15.48 -8.82 22.23
C PRO A 44 -16.27 -8.20 23.38
N SER A 45 -15.63 -8.09 24.54
CA SER A 45 -16.23 -7.50 25.72
C SER A 45 -16.74 -6.13 25.30
N SER A 46 -18.06 -5.94 25.40
CA SER A 46 -18.81 -4.72 25.15
C SER A 46 -18.49 -3.64 26.19
N LEU A 47 -17.21 -3.38 26.44
CA LEU A 47 -16.71 -2.47 27.46
C LEU A 47 -16.62 -1.01 26.98
N PHE A 48 -16.99 -0.74 25.72
CA PHE A 48 -17.30 0.60 25.27
C PHE A 48 -18.82 0.71 25.08
N SER A 49 -19.51 1.09 26.16
CA SER A 49 -20.78 1.81 26.04
C SER A 49 -20.50 3.00 25.12
N THR A 50 -21.11 2.98 23.95
CA THR A 50 -20.95 4.01 22.92
C THR A 50 -21.43 5.33 23.52
N ALA A 51 -20.58 6.35 23.49
CA ALA A 51 -20.99 7.71 23.86
C ALA A 51 -22.19 8.22 23.01
N GLU A 52 -22.51 7.54 21.90
CA GLU A 52 -23.73 7.74 21.11
C GLU A 52 -25.02 7.51 21.90
N GLU A 53 -25.05 6.64 22.92
CA GLU A 53 -26.25 6.47 23.76
C GLU A 53 -26.45 7.62 24.77
N LEU A 54 -25.44 8.47 24.98
CA LEU A 54 -25.46 9.50 26.03
C LEU A 54 -25.88 10.89 25.53
N ILE A 55 -25.93 11.13 24.22
CA ILE A 55 -26.38 12.41 23.62
C ILE A 55 -27.42 12.12 22.53
N PRO A 56 -28.69 11.86 22.90
CA PRO A 56 -29.74 11.51 21.93
C PRO A 56 -30.19 12.70 21.06
N ASP A 57 -29.75 13.93 21.34
CA ASP A 57 -30.13 15.13 20.59
C ASP A 57 -29.02 15.56 19.62
N GLU A 58 -29.30 15.49 18.33
CA GLU A 58 -28.38 15.89 17.26
C GLU A 58 -28.00 17.37 17.33
N ASN A 59 -28.91 18.24 17.79
CA ASN A 59 -28.63 19.67 17.95
C ASN A 59 -27.59 19.88 19.04
N ARG A 60 -27.77 19.25 20.20
CA ARG A 60 -26.80 19.28 21.30
C ARG A 60 -25.44 18.71 20.89
N ARG A 61 -25.41 17.66 20.05
CA ARG A 61 -24.18 17.11 19.50
C ARG A 61 -23.48 18.11 18.57
N ALA A 62 -24.23 18.77 17.68
CA ALA A 62 -23.68 19.79 16.79
C ALA A 62 -23.14 21.01 17.57
N GLU A 63 -23.87 21.49 18.58
CA GLU A 63 -23.42 22.57 19.48
C GLU A 63 -22.12 22.18 20.20
N LEU A 64 -22.07 20.97 20.77
CA LEU A 64 -20.86 20.44 21.41
C LEU A 64 -19.68 20.40 20.43
N PHE A 65 -19.90 19.93 19.21
CA PHE A 65 -18.86 19.87 18.19
C PHE A 65 -18.32 21.26 17.84
N GLN A 66 -19.20 22.24 17.63
CA GLN A 66 -18.79 23.63 17.38
C GLN A 66 -18.03 24.24 18.56
N HIS A 67 -18.44 23.94 19.80
CA HIS A 67 -17.70 24.35 20.99
C HIS A 67 -16.29 23.75 21.02
N LEU A 68 -16.15 22.44 20.76
CA LEU A 68 -14.85 21.76 20.74
C LEU A 68 -13.91 22.31 19.65
N LEU A 69 -14.42 22.60 18.45
CA LEU A 69 -13.63 23.21 17.39
C LEU A 69 -13.14 24.61 17.78
N ARG A 70 -14.01 25.41 18.41
CA ARG A 70 -13.65 26.74 18.91
C ARG A 70 -12.57 26.66 19.98
N ASP A 71 -12.67 25.72 20.91
CA ASP A 71 -11.67 25.53 21.97
C ASP A 71 -10.31 25.17 21.38
N LEU A 72 -10.27 24.25 20.41
CA LEU A 72 -9.06 23.91 19.67
C LEU A 72 -8.44 25.12 18.95
N GLN A 73 -9.28 25.95 18.32
CA GLN A 73 -8.81 27.17 17.66
C GLN A 73 -8.21 28.18 18.66
N ILE A 74 -8.80 28.31 19.85
CA ILE A 74 -8.28 29.15 20.94
C ILE A 74 -6.91 28.62 21.42
N GLU A 75 -6.75 27.30 21.46
CA GLU A 75 -5.48 26.63 21.78
C GLU A 75 -4.43 26.72 20.66
N GLY A 76 -4.79 27.32 19.51
CA GLY A 76 -3.90 27.47 18.36
C GLY A 76 -3.77 26.19 17.50
N VAL A 77 -4.65 25.22 17.68
CA VAL A 77 -4.68 24.00 16.85
C VAL A 77 -5.26 24.33 15.48
N PRO A 78 -4.52 24.11 14.37
CA PRO A 78 -5.05 24.31 13.03
C PRO A 78 -6.26 23.42 12.76
N LEU A 79 -7.35 24.03 12.29
CA LEU A 79 -8.54 23.36 11.81
C LEU A 79 -8.47 23.27 10.29
N LEU A 80 -8.37 22.06 9.75
CA LEU A 80 -8.23 21.79 8.33
C LEU A 80 -9.53 21.17 7.83
N GLY A 81 -10.29 21.90 7.02
CA GLY A 81 -11.43 21.36 6.30
C GLY A 81 -10.98 20.43 5.18
N CYS A 82 -11.60 19.27 5.07
CA CYS A 82 -11.30 18.28 4.04
C CYS A 82 -12.58 17.87 3.32
N ASP A 83 -12.64 18.13 2.01
CA ASP A 83 -13.75 17.75 1.14
C ASP A 83 -13.73 16.25 0.76
N ALA A 84 -13.05 15.41 1.54
CA ALA A 84 -13.02 13.97 1.34
C ALA A 84 -14.42 13.38 1.45
N ASP A 85 -14.89 12.77 0.37
CA ASP A 85 -16.14 11.99 0.34
C ASP A 85 -15.88 10.50 0.08
N GLN A 86 -14.61 10.13 -0.11
CA GLN A 86 -14.17 8.78 -0.39
C GLN A 86 -13.05 8.36 0.56
N VAL A 87 -12.96 7.07 0.83
CA VAL A 87 -12.05 6.55 1.85
C VAL A 87 -10.57 6.76 1.49
N HIS A 88 -10.21 6.62 0.21
CA HIS A 88 -8.84 6.92 -0.22
C HIS A 88 -8.49 8.40 -0.07
N THR A 89 -9.45 9.32 -0.26
CA THR A 89 -9.25 10.75 0.00
C THR A 89 -9.11 11.07 1.49
N LEU A 90 -9.85 10.36 2.37
CA LEU A 90 -9.62 10.41 3.82
C LEU A 90 -8.19 9.98 4.18
N ASN A 91 -7.72 8.88 3.59
CA ASN A 91 -6.38 8.37 3.89
C ASN A 91 -5.31 9.32 3.37
N ALA A 92 -5.47 9.85 2.17
CA ALA A 92 -4.58 10.86 1.62
C ALA A 92 -4.49 12.06 2.56
N ALA A 93 -5.62 12.59 3.02
CA ALA A 93 -5.65 13.72 3.96
C ALA A 93 -4.99 13.36 5.30
N ALA A 94 -5.40 12.26 5.95
CA ALA A 94 -4.88 11.86 7.24
C ALA A 94 -3.38 11.56 7.23
N TRP A 95 -2.91 10.78 6.25
CA TRP A 95 -1.49 10.44 6.13
C TRP A 95 -0.64 11.64 5.71
N THR A 96 -1.15 12.55 4.87
CA THR A 96 -0.44 13.80 4.53
C THR A 96 -0.27 14.67 5.77
N THR A 97 -1.31 14.86 6.58
CA THR A 97 -1.21 15.61 7.84
C THR A 97 -0.26 14.96 8.83
N MET A 98 -0.30 13.62 8.96
CA MET A 98 0.66 12.89 9.78
C MET A 98 2.10 13.00 9.24
N ALA A 99 2.29 13.06 7.92
CA ALA A 99 3.60 13.25 7.32
C ALA A 99 4.18 14.62 7.67
N ASP A 100 3.41 15.69 7.45
CA ASP A 100 3.82 17.07 7.79
C ASP A 100 4.17 17.19 9.28
N MET A 101 3.35 16.59 10.15
CA MET A 101 3.60 16.58 11.60
C MET A 101 4.76 15.66 12.01
N SER A 102 5.04 14.60 11.24
CA SER A 102 6.16 13.71 11.50
C SER A 102 7.47 14.40 11.23
N GLU A 103 7.59 15.20 10.15
CA GLU A 103 8.83 15.92 9.81
C GLU A 103 9.32 16.81 10.97
N GLU A 104 8.39 17.43 11.68
CA GLU A 104 8.68 18.34 12.77
C GLU A 104 9.13 17.60 14.05
N ASP A 105 10.15 18.14 14.70
CA ASP A 105 10.70 17.60 15.96
C ASP A 105 9.85 17.95 17.17
N SER A 106 9.07 19.03 17.07
CA SER A 106 8.25 19.57 18.14
C SER A 106 6.91 18.86 18.28
N ALA A 107 6.31 18.92 19.47
CA ALA A 107 4.95 18.44 19.67
C ALA A 107 3.96 19.33 18.92
N GLN A 108 3.06 18.73 18.14
CA GLN A 108 2.07 19.44 17.35
C GLN A 108 0.71 18.78 17.46
N ARG A 109 -0.33 19.55 17.11
CA ARG A 109 -1.72 19.07 17.04
C ARG A 109 -2.34 19.63 15.78
N ALA A 110 -3.19 18.86 15.12
CA ALA A 110 -3.99 19.29 13.98
C ALA A 110 -5.37 18.62 14.03
N CYS A 111 -6.41 19.35 13.61
CA CYS A 111 -7.77 18.83 13.54
C CYS A 111 -8.22 18.76 12.08
N LEU A 112 -8.50 17.56 11.58
CA LEU A 112 -9.07 17.33 10.25
C LEU A 112 -10.59 17.22 10.35
N VAL A 113 -11.32 18.15 9.74
CA VAL A 113 -12.79 18.12 9.66
C VAL A 113 -13.19 17.48 8.33
N MET A 114 -13.92 16.35 8.39
CA MET A 114 -14.24 15.48 7.26
C MET A 114 -15.76 15.25 7.17
N GLU A 115 -16.53 16.31 6.91
CA GLU A 115 -17.99 16.30 7.02
C GLU A 115 -18.72 15.26 6.16
N ARG A 116 -18.11 14.85 5.04
CA ARG A 116 -18.69 13.88 4.10
C ARG A 116 -18.28 12.44 4.36
N ILE A 117 -17.35 12.19 5.28
CA ILE A 117 -16.97 10.84 5.67
C ILE A 117 -17.89 10.34 6.79
N PRO A 118 -18.49 9.14 6.67
CA PRO A 118 -19.25 8.55 7.76
C PRO A 118 -18.44 8.36 9.05
N MET A 119 -19.05 8.64 10.21
CA MET A 119 -18.41 8.49 11.51
C MET A 119 -17.83 7.10 11.76
N ASP A 120 -18.50 6.05 11.29
CA ASP A 120 -18.01 4.67 11.43
C ASP A 120 -16.69 4.43 10.69
N ALA A 121 -16.48 5.11 9.55
CA ALA A 121 -15.21 5.02 8.82
C ALA A 121 -14.09 5.75 9.57
N LEU A 122 -14.37 6.94 10.14
CA LEU A 122 -13.42 7.66 10.99
C LEU A 122 -13.06 6.85 12.23
N ARG A 123 -14.05 6.23 12.88
CA ARG A 123 -13.86 5.36 14.04
C ARG A 123 -13.01 4.14 13.70
N ALA A 124 -13.33 3.45 12.60
CA ALA A 124 -12.55 2.30 12.12
C ALA A 124 -11.08 2.68 11.85
N PHE A 125 -10.83 3.86 11.29
CA PHE A 125 -9.47 4.37 11.07
C PHE A 125 -8.73 4.59 12.41
N VAL A 126 -9.37 5.26 13.38
CA VAL A 126 -8.79 5.50 14.72
C VAL A 126 -8.51 4.19 15.46
N ASP A 127 -9.46 3.25 15.43
CA ASP A 127 -9.34 1.96 16.11
C ASP A 127 -8.19 1.13 15.51
N ASP A 128 -8.08 1.06 14.18
CA ASP A 128 -6.99 0.32 13.54
C ASP A 128 -5.63 0.97 13.81
N PHE A 129 -5.53 2.30 13.75
CA PHE A 129 -4.31 3.01 14.09
C PHE A 129 -3.89 2.72 15.55
N THR A 130 -4.86 2.67 16.47
CA THR A 130 -4.61 2.29 17.86
C THR A 130 -4.11 0.86 17.98
N VAL A 131 -4.75 -0.09 17.29
CA VAL A 131 -4.34 -1.51 17.25
C VAL A 131 -2.93 -1.65 16.67
N LEU A 132 -2.62 -0.90 15.61
CA LEU A 132 -1.31 -0.90 14.96
C LEU A 132 -0.18 -0.58 15.95
N LYS A 133 -0.39 0.44 16.80
CA LYS A 133 0.61 0.84 17.81
C LYS A 133 0.89 -0.25 18.86
N THR A 134 -0.01 -1.21 19.05
CA THR A 134 0.22 -2.34 19.96
C THR A 134 1.16 -3.40 19.37
N GLN A 135 1.47 -3.32 18.07
CA GLN A 135 2.20 -4.35 17.35
C GLN A 135 3.70 -4.09 17.41
N LYS A 136 4.35 -4.69 18.42
CA LYS A 136 5.80 -4.58 18.63
C LYS A 136 6.61 -4.84 17.36
N ARG A 137 6.22 -5.85 16.55
CA ARG A 137 6.90 -6.17 15.30
C ARG A 137 6.94 -4.97 14.34
N LEU A 138 5.80 -4.32 14.10
CA LEU A 138 5.72 -3.14 13.23
C LEU A 138 6.45 -1.96 13.86
N MET A 139 6.21 -1.69 15.13
CA MET A 139 6.79 -0.55 15.83
C MET A 139 8.32 -0.59 15.92
N ASN A 140 8.91 -1.78 15.99
CA ASN A 140 10.37 -1.95 15.95
C ASN A 140 10.98 -1.49 14.61
N HIS A 141 10.22 -1.55 13.52
CA HIS A 141 10.68 -1.18 12.19
C HIS A 141 10.12 0.15 11.71
N LEU A 142 9.10 0.71 12.38
CA LEU A 142 8.39 1.96 12.06
C LEU A 142 8.27 2.84 13.32
N PRO A 143 9.38 3.22 13.98
CA PRO A 143 9.35 3.93 15.25
C PRO A 143 8.66 5.29 15.18
N GLU A 144 8.67 5.94 14.01
CA GLU A 144 8.01 7.25 13.80
C GLU A 144 6.51 7.25 14.14
N LEU A 145 5.82 6.11 13.99
CA LEU A 145 4.40 5.99 14.31
C LEU A 145 4.11 6.05 15.82
N SER A 146 5.12 5.82 16.67
CA SER A 146 4.95 5.81 18.12
C SER A 146 4.61 7.20 18.66
N ARG A 147 5.14 8.23 17.99
CA ARG A 147 4.95 9.64 18.32
C ARG A 147 3.57 10.16 17.95
N LEU A 148 2.89 9.51 17.02
CA LEU A 148 1.62 9.97 16.49
C LEU A 148 0.44 9.37 17.28
N SER A 149 -0.57 10.19 17.54
CA SER A 149 -1.85 9.79 18.11
C SER A 149 -2.95 10.30 17.19
N VAL A 150 -3.97 9.47 16.95
CA VAL A 150 -5.16 9.84 16.20
C VAL A 150 -6.37 9.53 17.05
N SER A 151 -7.29 10.48 17.19
CA SER A 151 -8.51 10.31 17.98
C SER A 151 -9.71 11.03 17.35
N LEU A 152 -10.92 10.65 17.74
CA LEU A 152 -12.14 11.37 17.36
C LEU A 152 -12.38 12.56 18.29
N ILE A 153 -12.70 13.73 17.72
CA ILE A 153 -13.08 14.91 18.51
C ILE A 153 -14.30 14.60 19.39
N GLY A 154 -14.19 14.92 20.68
CA GLY A 154 -15.28 14.76 21.64
C GLY A 154 -15.80 13.32 21.77
N LYS A 155 -14.95 12.31 21.51
CA LYS A 155 -15.35 10.89 21.44
C LYS A 155 -16.37 10.60 20.32
N GLY A 156 -16.26 11.33 19.21
CA GLY A 156 -17.19 11.22 18.08
C GLY A 156 -18.36 12.19 18.16
N ALA A 157 -18.17 13.35 18.80
CA ALA A 157 -19.16 14.43 18.81
C ALA A 157 -19.37 15.02 17.41
N GLY A 158 -18.39 14.90 16.51
CA GLY A 158 -18.52 15.30 15.11
C GLY A 158 -17.51 14.63 14.20
N PRO A 159 -17.62 14.86 12.88
CA PRO A 159 -16.83 14.20 11.84
C PRO A 159 -15.43 14.81 11.75
N ALA A 160 -14.64 14.68 12.82
CA ALA A 160 -13.29 15.21 12.84
C ALA A 160 -12.29 14.29 13.56
N LEU A 161 -11.08 14.24 12.99
CA LEU A 161 -9.92 13.58 13.57
C LEU A 161 -9.03 14.62 14.25
N LEU A 162 -8.66 14.38 15.50
CA LEU A 162 -7.54 15.06 16.15
C LEU A 162 -6.29 14.21 15.99
N ILE A 163 -5.29 14.77 15.32
CA ILE A 163 -3.97 14.18 15.14
C ILE A 163 -2.99 14.93 16.03
N GLU A 164 -2.18 14.21 16.78
CA GLU A 164 -1.20 14.77 17.72
C GLU A 164 0.15 14.09 17.51
N SER A 165 1.24 14.86 17.52
CA SER A 165 2.61 14.35 17.50
C SER A 165 3.33 14.73 18.80
N GLY A 166 4.11 13.79 19.33
CA GLY A 166 5.03 14.03 20.45
C GLY A 166 6.37 14.60 20.00
N GLU A 167 7.11 15.23 20.91
CA GLU A 167 8.49 15.66 20.63
C GLU A 167 9.42 14.44 20.41
N ARG A 168 10.35 14.52 19.45
CA ARG A 168 11.40 13.49 19.32
C ARG A 168 12.37 13.54 20.49
N THR A 169 12.76 12.38 21.03
CA THR A 169 13.91 12.29 21.94
C THR A 169 15.23 12.59 21.21
N ALA A 170 16.32 12.79 21.95
CA ALA A 170 17.63 13.02 21.35
C ALA A 170 18.10 11.84 20.49
N GLU A 171 17.81 10.62 20.94
CA GLU A 171 18.09 9.37 20.22
C GLU A 171 17.26 9.31 18.93
N GLU A 172 15.95 9.57 19.01
CA GLU A 172 15.07 9.58 17.84
C GLU A 172 15.46 10.64 16.81
N LYS A 173 15.88 11.83 17.26
CA LYS A 173 16.42 12.89 16.39
C LYS A 173 17.66 12.40 15.64
N SER A 174 18.60 11.78 16.36
CA SER A 174 19.82 11.22 15.76
C SER A 174 19.52 10.15 14.73
N GLU A 175 18.63 9.21 15.06
CA GLU A 175 18.22 8.16 14.13
C GLU A 175 17.48 8.72 12.90
N HIS A 176 16.58 9.68 13.11
CA HIS A 176 15.86 10.34 12.02
C HIS A 176 16.82 11.05 11.07
N MET A 177 17.78 11.81 11.60
CA MET A 177 18.83 12.45 10.80
C MET A 177 19.69 11.43 10.04
N GLY A 178 20.02 10.30 10.65
CA GLY A 178 20.71 9.19 9.98
C GLY A 178 19.92 8.63 8.80
N ARG A 179 18.61 8.45 8.97
CA ARG A 179 17.71 7.99 7.89
C ARG A 179 17.54 9.04 6.79
N LEU A 180 17.43 10.32 7.12
CA LEU A 180 17.37 11.41 6.15
C LEU A 180 18.66 11.50 5.32
N ALA A 181 19.82 11.36 5.97
CA ALA A 181 21.10 11.37 5.28
C ALA A 181 21.20 10.20 4.27
N ALA A 182 20.78 9.00 4.65
CA ALA A 182 20.75 7.84 3.73
C ALA A 182 19.77 8.04 2.56
N ALA A 183 18.59 8.59 2.82
CA ALA A 183 17.57 8.92 1.82
C ALA A 183 18.04 9.96 0.79
N SER A 184 18.85 10.94 1.22
CA SER A 184 19.32 12.04 0.35
C SER A 184 20.26 11.62 -0.78
N VAL A 185 20.71 10.37 -0.80
CA VAL A 185 21.59 9.82 -1.84
C VAL A 185 20.84 9.53 -3.15
N TYR A 186 19.52 9.36 -3.07
CA TYR A 186 18.70 8.97 -4.21
C TYR A 186 18.28 10.17 -5.06
N GLU A 187 18.66 10.17 -6.33
CA GLU A 187 18.24 11.18 -7.29
C GLU A 187 17.03 10.68 -8.10
N GLU A 188 15.94 11.46 -8.15
CA GLU A 188 14.69 11.08 -8.82
C GLU A 188 14.89 10.61 -10.27
N SER A 189 15.73 11.32 -11.03
CA SER A 189 16.02 11.03 -12.44
C SER A 189 16.66 9.64 -12.61
N LYS A 190 17.64 9.32 -11.76
CA LYS A 190 18.38 8.05 -11.75
C LYS A 190 17.53 6.90 -11.25
N VAL A 191 16.78 7.11 -10.18
CA VAL A 191 15.84 6.14 -9.63
C VAL A 191 14.78 5.77 -10.66
N THR A 192 14.22 6.77 -11.36
CA THR A 192 13.26 6.54 -12.45
C THR A 192 13.88 5.80 -13.63
N ALA A 193 15.12 6.14 -14.01
CA ALA A 193 15.83 5.45 -15.08
C ALA A 193 16.13 3.99 -14.73
N ALA A 194 16.60 3.71 -13.53
CA ALA A 194 16.84 2.36 -13.01
C ALA A 194 15.54 1.54 -13.01
N LEU A 195 14.43 2.16 -12.61
CA LEU A 195 13.14 1.50 -12.58
C LEU A 195 12.61 1.18 -13.99
N ARG A 196 12.76 2.09 -14.95
CA ARG A 196 12.42 1.83 -16.36
C ARG A 196 13.25 0.69 -16.92
N SER A 197 14.55 0.65 -16.61
CA SER A 197 15.43 -0.46 -16.97
C SER A 197 14.95 -1.80 -16.40
N PHE A 198 14.50 -1.82 -15.15
CA PHE A 198 13.85 -3.00 -14.54
C PHE A 198 12.58 -3.43 -15.27
N VAL A 199 11.72 -2.49 -15.65
CA VAL A 199 10.49 -2.78 -16.41
C VAL A 199 10.83 -3.38 -17.77
N ASP A 200 11.77 -2.78 -18.50
CA ASP A 200 12.24 -3.29 -19.80
C ASP A 200 12.82 -4.71 -19.70
N ARG A 201 13.64 -4.97 -18.68
CA ARG A 201 14.28 -6.28 -18.51
C ARG A 201 13.32 -7.34 -18.01
N VAL A 202 12.69 -7.12 -16.86
CA VAL A 202 11.91 -8.16 -16.16
C VAL A 202 10.48 -8.22 -16.68
N VAL A 203 9.80 -7.06 -16.73
CA VAL A 203 8.39 -7.04 -17.09
C VAL A 203 8.20 -7.37 -18.57
N ILE A 204 9.02 -6.77 -19.44
CA ILE A 204 8.93 -6.92 -20.89
C ILE A 204 9.85 -8.05 -21.38
N GLY A 205 11.15 -7.99 -21.09
CA GLY A 205 12.15 -8.96 -21.57
C GLY A 205 11.86 -10.38 -21.11
N CYS A 206 11.60 -10.58 -19.82
CA CYS A 206 11.15 -11.88 -19.29
C CYS A 206 9.65 -12.14 -19.54
N LYS A 207 8.90 -11.18 -20.09
CA LYS A 207 7.42 -11.20 -20.22
C LYS A 207 6.74 -11.55 -18.89
N ALA A 208 7.21 -10.95 -17.79
CA ALA A 208 6.59 -11.17 -16.48
C ALA A 208 5.14 -10.69 -16.46
N CYS A 209 4.83 -9.61 -17.18
CA CYS A 209 3.47 -9.15 -17.47
C CYS A 209 3.25 -9.14 -18.99
N PRO A 210 2.24 -9.85 -19.53
CA PRO A 210 1.99 -9.85 -20.97
C PRO A 210 1.29 -8.57 -21.46
N TYR A 211 0.86 -7.70 -20.54
CA TYR A 211 0.05 -6.50 -20.84
C TYR A 211 0.85 -5.19 -20.77
N ILE A 212 2.19 -5.31 -20.76
CA ILE A 212 3.12 -4.18 -20.81
C ILE A 212 4.09 -4.50 -21.94
N THR A 213 4.08 -3.65 -22.97
CA THR A 213 4.88 -3.83 -24.19
C THR A 213 6.01 -2.81 -24.31
N THR A 214 5.91 -1.69 -23.59
CA THR A 214 6.94 -0.66 -23.45
C THR A 214 6.98 -0.22 -21.98
N ALA A 215 8.10 0.31 -21.51
CA ALA A 215 8.19 0.85 -20.15
C ALA A 215 7.23 2.03 -19.90
N ASP A 216 6.63 2.59 -20.95
CA ASP A 216 5.74 3.75 -20.85
C ASP A 216 4.26 3.40 -20.91
N LEU A 217 3.88 2.18 -21.27
CA LEU A 217 2.48 1.84 -21.58
C LEU A 217 2.03 0.56 -20.86
N ALA A 218 0.90 0.65 -20.17
CA ALA A 218 0.24 -0.48 -19.54
C ALA A 218 -1.15 -0.72 -20.16
N GLY A 219 -1.63 -1.97 -20.06
CA GLY A 219 -2.93 -2.38 -20.59
C GLY A 219 -2.90 -2.82 -22.06
N SER A 220 -1.72 -2.88 -22.70
CA SER A 220 -1.56 -3.38 -24.06
C SER A 220 -2.10 -4.80 -24.19
N GLY A 221 -2.89 -5.09 -25.23
CA GLY A 221 -3.46 -6.43 -25.45
C GLY A 221 -4.74 -6.71 -24.64
N LEU A 222 -5.24 -5.75 -23.85
CA LEU A 222 -6.52 -5.85 -23.14
C LEU A 222 -7.65 -5.07 -23.84
N GLU A 223 -7.41 -4.53 -25.03
CA GLU A 223 -8.37 -3.70 -25.80
C GLU A 223 -9.64 -4.49 -26.13
N ALA A 224 -9.49 -5.77 -26.50
CA ALA A 224 -10.61 -6.66 -26.77
C ALA A 224 -11.50 -6.92 -25.53
N LYS A 225 -11.01 -6.56 -24.33
CA LYS A 225 -11.73 -6.63 -23.06
C LYS A 225 -12.16 -5.25 -22.55
N GLY A 226 -12.07 -4.21 -23.39
CA GLY A 226 -12.53 -2.86 -23.08
C GLY A 226 -11.55 -2.01 -22.25
N VAL A 227 -10.32 -2.46 -22.03
CA VAL A 227 -9.28 -1.66 -21.38
C VAL A 227 -8.56 -0.81 -22.42
N ILE A 228 -8.46 0.48 -22.17
CA ILE A 228 -7.70 1.40 -23.02
C ILE A 228 -6.24 1.39 -22.52
N PRO A 229 -5.26 1.05 -23.37
CA PRO A 229 -3.86 1.18 -23.00
C PRO A 229 -3.55 2.65 -22.68
N GLY A 230 -2.86 2.88 -21.58
CA GLY A 230 -2.55 4.22 -21.11
C GLY A 230 -1.15 4.28 -20.50
N PRO A 231 -0.64 5.49 -20.25
CA PRO A 231 0.72 5.67 -19.82
C PRO A 231 0.93 5.17 -18.38
N ILE A 232 2.15 4.73 -18.10
CA ILE A 232 2.62 4.40 -16.75
C ILE A 232 3.15 5.67 -16.08
N GLY A 233 2.54 6.07 -14.98
CA GLY A 233 3.04 7.16 -14.14
C GLY A 233 4.19 6.68 -13.27
N TYR A 234 5.38 7.25 -13.46
CA TYR A 234 6.51 7.06 -12.56
C TYR A 234 6.46 8.15 -11.49
N ARG A 235 6.32 7.77 -10.22
CA ARG A 235 6.27 8.69 -9.08
C ARG A 235 7.42 8.36 -8.14
N TYR A 236 7.95 9.39 -7.50
CA TYR A 236 9.14 9.27 -6.67
C TYR A 236 8.89 9.87 -5.29
N SER A 237 9.32 9.16 -4.26
CA SER A 237 9.54 9.74 -2.94
C SER A 237 10.81 9.14 -2.34
N GLY A 238 11.83 9.98 -2.20
CA GLY A 238 13.09 9.62 -1.55
C GLY A 238 12.97 9.45 -0.05
N THR A 239 11.80 9.66 0.54
CA THR A 239 11.61 9.65 1.99
C THR A 239 11.97 8.31 2.61
N SER A 240 12.51 8.38 3.81
CA SER A 240 12.64 7.24 4.70
C SER A 240 11.54 7.20 5.76
N ASP A 241 10.68 8.22 5.88
CA ASP A 241 9.59 8.29 6.86
C ASP A 241 8.34 7.57 6.36
N VAL A 242 7.77 6.66 7.16
CA VAL A 242 6.60 5.88 6.73
C VAL A 242 5.33 6.72 6.55
N CYS A 243 5.16 7.81 7.31
CA CYS A 243 3.99 8.67 7.16
C CYS A 243 4.04 9.36 5.80
N MET A 244 5.21 9.87 5.42
CA MET A 244 5.41 10.46 4.10
C MET A 244 5.30 9.43 2.96
N ALA A 245 5.78 8.21 3.17
CA ALA A 245 5.61 7.12 2.20
C ALA A 245 4.12 6.78 1.99
N LEU A 246 3.32 6.72 3.06
CA LEU A 246 1.89 6.46 2.99
C LEU A 246 1.09 7.64 2.43
N ALA A 247 1.47 8.87 2.78
CA ALA A 247 0.90 10.08 2.19
C ALA A 247 1.10 10.05 0.66
N THR A 248 2.34 9.80 0.21
CA THR A 248 2.66 9.70 -1.21
C THR A 248 1.88 8.56 -1.88
N PHE A 249 1.80 7.39 -1.24
CA PHE A 249 1.04 6.25 -1.73
C PHE A 249 -0.45 6.56 -1.93
N TRP A 250 -1.10 7.16 -0.93
CA TRP A 250 -2.52 7.51 -1.03
C TRP A 250 -2.79 8.66 -2.00
N ASN A 251 -1.87 9.62 -2.12
CA ASN A 251 -1.93 10.66 -3.14
C ASN A 251 -1.79 10.07 -4.55
N CYS A 252 -0.93 9.06 -4.75
CA CYS A 252 -0.84 8.33 -6.02
C CYS A 252 -2.14 7.58 -6.34
N ILE A 253 -2.85 7.04 -5.33
CA ILE A 253 -4.16 6.42 -5.53
C ILE A 253 -5.19 7.47 -5.93
N CYS A 254 -5.23 8.62 -5.25
CA CYS A 254 -6.15 9.71 -5.61
C CYS A 254 -5.88 10.20 -7.05
N GLU A 255 -4.62 10.38 -7.41
CA GLU A 255 -4.21 10.76 -8.78
C GLU A 255 -4.63 9.71 -9.81
N LEU A 256 -4.36 8.42 -9.53
CA LEU A 256 -4.76 7.33 -10.40
C LEU A 256 -6.28 7.32 -10.57
N LEU A 257 -7.06 7.35 -9.49
CA LEU A 257 -8.52 7.25 -9.58
C LEU A 257 -9.19 8.52 -10.14
N GLY A 258 -8.57 9.70 -9.96
CA GLY A 258 -9.06 10.97 -10.47
C GLY A 258 -8.70 11.27 -11.93
N THR A 259 -7.64 10.65 -12.45
CA THR A 259 -7.20 10.83 -13.86
C THR A 259 -7.87 9.78 -14.76
N PRO A 260 -8.29 10.10 -16.01
CA PRO A 260 -8.79 9.10 -16.96
C PRO A 260 -7.78 7.99 -17.28
N GLU A 261 -8.24 6.76 -17.55
CA GLU A 261 -7.33 5.61 -17.80
C GLU A 261 -6.39 5.82 -19.00
N ALA A 262 -6.86 6.51 -20.03
CA ALA A 262 -6.07 6.84 -21.22
C ALA A 262 -4.91 7.80 -20.94
N GLU A 263 -4.98 8.55 -19.83
CA GLU A 263 -3.98 9.54 -19.41
C GLU A 263 -3.11 9.04 -18.26
N LEU A 264 -3.58 8.05 -17.50
CA LEU A 264 -2.81 7.37 -16.45
C LEU A 264 -3.38 5.97 -16.21
N SER A 265 -2.69 4.94 -16.69
CA SER A 265 -3.16 3.56 -16.60
C SER A 265 -2.78 2.89 -15.28
N SER A 266 -1.58 3.16 -14.81
CA SER A 266 -0.99 2.59 -13.59
C SER A 266 0.07 3.52 -13.06
N THR A 267 0.36 3.42 -11.76
CA THR A 267 1.41 4.21 -11.13
C THR A 267 2.47 3.28 -10.55
N VAL A 268 3.73 3.49 -10.92
CA VAL A 268 4.87 2.86 -10.25
C VAL A 268 5.48 3.89 -9.31
N LEU A 269 5.26 3.69 -8.02
CA LEU A 269 5.77 4.53 -6.95
C LEU A 269 7.09 4.00 -6.41
N SER A 270 8.17 4.74 -6.67
CA SER A 270 9.51 4.51 -6.12
C SER A 270 9.62 5.07 -4.71
N LEU A 271 10.10 4.23 -3.78
CA LEU A 271 10.33 4.55 -2.36
C LEU A 271 11.74 4.15 -1.92
N PRO A 272 12.82 4.62 -2.57
CA PRO A 272 14.15 4.08 -2.31
C PRO A 272 14.68 4.35 -0.89
N GLY A 273 14.15 5.35 -0.18
CA GLY A 273 14.46 5.58 1.23
C GLY A 273 13.81 4.58 2.20
N ILE A 274 12.84 3.77 1.74
CA ILE A 274 12.20 2.73 2.54
C ILE A 274 12.94 1.41 2.37
N GLY A 275 13.63 0.98 3.43
CA GLY A 275 14.42 -0.26 3.38
C GLY A 275 15.53 -0.20 2.31
N PRO A 276 16.43 0.79 2.34
CA PRO A 276 17.48 0.90 1.34
C PRO A 276 18.46 -0.27 1.46
N GLY A 277 18.82 -0.88 0.32
CA GLY A 277 19.82 -1.95 0.25
C GLY A 277 19.25 -3.36 0.24
N LYS A 278 20.06 -4.32 0.70
CA LYS A 278 19.77 -5.77 0.60
C LYS A 278 19.88 -6.54 1.91
N ASP A 279 20.23 -5.86 2.99
CA ASP A 279 20.36 -6.54 4.27
C ASP A 279 18.98 -6.86 4.87
N LYS A 280 18.99 -7.67 5.94
CA LYS A 280 17.77 -8.09 6.61
C LYS A 280 17.00 -6.92 7.21
N ALA A 281 17.69 -5.91 7.76
CA ALA A 281 17.02 -4.76 8.39
C ALA A 281 16.28 -3.91 7.37
N ALA A 282 16.87 -3.72 6.18
CA ALA A 282 16.25 -3.08 5.03
C ALA A 282 14.97 -3.84 4.60
N HIS A 283 15.09 -5.16 4.42
CA HIS A 283 13.96 -6.01 4.05
C HIS A 283 12.85 -6.01 5.12
N ASP A 284 13.20 -6.10 6.41
CA ASP A 284 12.24 -6.08 7.51
C ASP A 284 11.47 -4.75 7.56
N ARG A 285 12.15 -3.62 7.30
CA ARG A 285 11.49 -2.31 7.19
C ARG A 285 10.54 -2.26 6.00
N PHE A 286 10.95 -2.76 4.83
CA PHE A 286 10.06 -2.91 3.69
C PHE A 286 8.82 -3.75 4.03
N ALA A 287 9.02 -4.92 4.62
CA ALA A 287 7.95 -5.84 5.03
C ALA A 287 6.95 -5.17 6.00
N ALA A 288 7.45 -4.36 6.94
CA ALA A 288 6.60 -3.60 7.86
C ALA A 288 5.78 -2.52 7.14
N VAL A 289 6.37 -1.78 6.19
CA VAL A 289 5.65 -0.76 5.40
C VAL A 289 4.56 -1.39 4.54
N VAL A 290 4.85 -2.49 3.83
CA VAL A 290 3.83 -3.15 2.99
C VAL A 290 2.75 -3.85 3.80
N GLU A 291 3.05 -4.36 5.00
CA GLU A 291 2.02 -4.82 5.93
C GLU A 291 1.10 -3.67 6.33
N LEU A 292 1.66 -2.51 6.68
CA LEU A 292 0.88 -1.32 7.03
C LEU A 292 0.01 -0.86 5.85
N VAL A 293 0.54 -0.84 4.62
CA VAL A 293 -0.27 -0.59 3.40
C VAL A 293 -1.40 -1.61 3.29
N GLY A 294 -1.11 -2.91 3.42
CA GLY A 294 -2.11 -3.97 3.33
C GLY A 294 -3.19 -3.92 4.41
N ARG A 295 -2.84 -3.51 5.64
CA ARG A 295 -3.76 -3.30 6.75
C ARG A 295 -4.72 -2.17 6.49
N ASN A 296 -4.19 -1.01 6.07
CA ASN A 296 -5.00 0.12 5.68
C ASN A 296 -6.03 -0.34 4.63
N LEU A 297 -5.60 -1.05 3.58
CA LEU A 297 -6.53 -1.61 2.58
C LEU A 297 -7.59 -2.57 3.15
N CYS A 298 -7.26 -3.39 4.15
CA CYS A 298 -8.20 -4.36 4.73
C CYS A 298 -9.34 -3.70 5.53
N LEU A 299 -9.11 -2.53 6.11
CA LEU A 299 -10.19 -1.72 6.70
C LEU A 299 -11.18 -1.25 5.64
N PHE A 300 -10.71 -1.15 4.40
CA PHE A 300 -11.44 -0.64 3.25
C PHE A 300 -11.99 -1.81 2.44
N ARG A 301 -12.81 -2.67 3.07
CA ARG A 301 -13.45 -3.87 2.46
C ARG A 301 -14.26 -3.62 1.16
N GLY A 302 -14.29 -2.41 0.62
CA GLY A 302 -14.73 -2.08 -0.74
C GLY A 302 -13.66 -1.20 -1.39
N ASP A 303 -13.23 -1.40 -2.63
CA ASP A 303 -14.13 -1.66 -3.76
C ASP A 303 -13.42 -2.41 -4.89
N GLY A 304 -12.28 -3.07 -4.59
CA GLY A 304 -11.45 -3.66 -5.62
C GLY A 304 -11.23 -2.67 -6.76
N VAL A 305 -10.88 -1.42 -6.44
CA VAL A 305 -10.72 -0.31 -7.42
C VAL A 305 -9.31 -0.28 -7.99
N PHE A 306 -8.35 -0.78 -7.22
CA PHE A 306 -6.98 -0.94 -7.63
C PHE A 306 -6.37 -2.19 -6.98
N GLY A 307 -5.30 -2.69 -7.58
CA GLY A 307 -4.46 -3.71 -6.98
C GLY A 307 -3.02 -3.24 -6.84
N LEU A 308 -2.30 -3.95 -5.98
CA LEU A 308 -0.93 -3.60 -5.64
C LEU A 308 0.03 -4.70 -6.07
N VAL A 309 1.26 -4.29 -6.28
CA VAL A 309 2.40 -5.19 -6.43
C VAL A 309 3.61 -4.57 -5.74
N HIS A 310 4.20 -5.31 -4.81
CA HIS A 310 5.32 -4.85 -3.99
C HIS A 310 6.65 -5.41 -4.46
N PHE A 311 7.70 -4.57 -4.46
CA PHE A 311 9.03 -4.94 -4.89
C PHE A 311 10.10 -4.42 -3.93
N HIS A 312 11.21 -5.15 -3.83
CA HIS A 312 12.36 -4.81 -2.99
C HIS A 312 13.64 -5.47 -3.55
N PRO A 313 14.85 -4.88 -3.42
CA PRO A 313 16.09 -5.46 -3.96
C PRO A 313 16.40 -6.86 -3.45
N ALA A 314 16.17 -7.09 -2.17
CA ALA A 314 16.31 -8.39 -1.52
C ALA A 314 14.96 -9.10 -1.33
N TYR A 315 13.97 -8.84 -2.19
CA TYR A 315 12.66 -9.49 -2.06
C TYR A 315 12.83 -11.01 -1.99
N THR A 316 12.25 -11.59 -0.94
CA THR A 316 12.09 -13.02 -0.76
C THR A 316 10.69 -13.27 -0.23
N ARG A 317 9.91 -14.12 -0.90
CA ARG A 317 8.50 -14.29 -0.54
C ARG A 317 8.30 -14.81 0.89
N GLU A 318 9.18 -15.68 1.35
CA GLU A 318 9.08 -16.34 2.66
C GLU A 318 9.26 -15.38 3.84
N ASP A 319 9.97 -14.26 3.63
CA ASP A 319 10.30 -13.30 4.67
C ASP A 319 9.22 -12.23 4.90
N ILE A 320 8.25 -12.11 3.98
CA ILE A 320 7.19 -11.08 4.04
C ILE A 320 6.07 -11.47 4.99
N PHE A 321 5.54 -12.67 4.80
CA PHE A 321 4.38 -13.20 5.50
C PHE A 321 4.52 -14.72 5.62
N LEU A 322 3.65 -15.35 6.40
CA LEU A 322 3.63 -16.80 6.60
C LEU A 322 3.92 -17.54 5.27
N PRO A 323 4.95 -18.39 5.21
CA PRO A 323 5.45 -18.94 3.95
C PRO A 323 4.39 -19.69 3.14
N ASP A 324 3.40 -20.27 3.82
CA ASP A 324 2.33 -21.10 3.27
C ASP A 324 1.01 -20.34 3.03
N LYS A 325 0.94 -19.05 3.38
CA LYS A 325 -0.30 -18.26 3.24
C LYS A 325 -0.11 -17.12 2.28
N PRO A 326 -1.08 -16.83 1.39
CA PRO A 326 -0.98 -15.71 0.46
C PRO A 326 -0.95 -14.38 1.21
N SER A 327 -0.29 -13.40 0.59
CA SER A 327 -0.23 -12.01 1.07
C SER A 327 -0.58 -11.07 -0.08
N TYR A 328 -1.38 -10.04 0.20
CA TYR A 328 -1.91 -9.14 -0.83
C TYR A 328 -0.78 -8.35 -1.50
N GLY A 329 -0.80 -8.29 -2.83
CA GLY A 329 0.25 -7.62 -3.62
C GLY A 329 1.62 -8.32 -3.65
N HIS A 330 1.74 -9.49 -3.03
CA HIS A 330 2.95 -10.31 -3.05
C HIS A 330 2.81 -11.51 -3.99
N LEU A 331 3.94 -12.16 -4.29
CA LEU A 331 3.94 -13.45 -5.00
C LEU A 331 3.15 -14.51 -4.21
N PRO A 332 2.63 -15.57 -4.87
CA PRO A 332 2.14 -16.73 -4.15
C PRO A 332 3.28 -17.37 -3.33
N PRO A 333 2.96 -18.11 -2.25
CA PRO A 333 3.90 -19.03 -1.60
C PRO A 333 4.74 -19.81 -2.62
N GLN A 334 6.05 -19.98 -2.35
CA GLN A 334 6.92 -20.76 -3.23
C GLN A 334 6.43 -22.21 -3.36
N SER A 335 5.90 -22.77 -2.27
CA SER A 335 5.26 -24.09 -2.24
C SER A 335 4.08 -24.25 -3.21
N TRP A 336 3.47 -23.15 -3.66
CA TRP A 336 2.36 -23.19 -4.62
C TRP A 336 2.86 -23.27 -6.07
N ILE A 337 4.13 -22.96 -6.35
CA ILE A 337 4.63 -22.87 -7.74
C ILE A 337 4.57 -24.22 -8.45
N ARG A 338 4.96 -25.34 -7.81
CA ARG A 338 4.83 -26.68 -8.43
C ARG A 338 3.38 -27.06 -8.72
N PRO A 339 2.43 -26.95 -7.77
CA PRO A 339 1.01 -27.09 -8.06
C PRO A 339 0.53 -26.22 -9.23
N MET A 340 0.94 -24.94 -9.26
CA MET A 340 0.57 -24.03 -10.35
C MET A 340 1.10 -24.51 -11.70
N LEU A 341 2.36 -24.95 -11.76
CA LEU A 341 2.99 -25.49 -12.97
C LEU A 341 2.20 -26.69 -13.51
N ARG A 342 1.91 -27.67 -12.64
CA ARG A 342 1.11 -28.87 -13.00
C ARG A 342 -0.29 -28.49 -13.49
N MET A 343 -0.98 -27.62 -12.77
CA MET A 343 -2.32 -27.16 -13.13
C MET A 343 -2.32 -26.42 -14.48
N ASN A 344 -1.24 -25.70 -14.79
CA ASN A 344 -1.05 -25.01 -16.06
C ASN A 344 -0.52 -25.93 -17.18
N GLY A 345 -0.45 -27.25 -16.96
CA GLY A 345 0.01 -28.24 -17.93
C GLY A 345 1.53 -28.38 -18.09
N ASN A 346 2.33 -27.70 -17.27
CA ASN A 346 3.81 -27.72 -17.31
C ASN A 346 4.33 -28.80 -16.33
N VAL A 347 3.90 -30.05 -16.55
CA VAL A 347 4.20 -31.17 -15.64
C VAL A 347 5.70 -31.49 -15.64
N GLU A 348 6.34 -31.46 -16.80
CA GLU A 348 7.78 -31.72 -16.94
C GLU A 348 8.60 -30.69 -16.15
N GLU A 349 8.29 -29.40 -16.25
CA GLU A 349 8.95 -28.35 -15.46
C GLU A 349 8.62 -28.46 -13.97
N ALA A 350 7.39 -28.84 -13.62
CA ALA A 350 7.01 -29.07 -12.23
C ALA A 350 7.80 -30.19 -11.57
N ASP A 351 8.29 -31.17 -12.34
CA ASP A 351 9.04 -32.32 -11.85
C ASP A 351 10.56 -32.14 -11.99
N SER A 352 11.03 -31.34 -12.96
CA SER A 352 12.45 -31.17 -13.27
C SER A 352 13.12 -29.96 -12.61
N LEU A 353 12.40 -28.86 -12.39
CA LEU A 353 12.98 -27.67 -11.75
C LEU A 353 13.37 -28.00 -10.30
N THR A 354 14.54 -27.56 -9.87
CA THR A 354 14.99 -27.68 -8.47
C THR A 354 14.30 -26.64 -7.57
N GLU A 355 14.43 -26.76 -6.25
CA GLU A 355 13.93 -25.72 -5.34
C GLU A 355 14.68 -24.38 -5.54
N ASP A 356 15.97 -24.43 -5.86
CA ASP A 356 16.76 -23.24 -6.19
C ASP A 356 16.21 -22.54 -7.45
N ASP A 357 15.79 -23.32 -8.47
CA ASP A 357 15.16 -22.78 -9.68
C ASP A 357 13.80 -22.14 -9.39
N ILE A 358 13.00 -22.75 -8.51
CA ILE A 358 11.70 -22.19 -8.09
C ILE A 358 11.89 -20.90 -7.30
N ALA A 359 12.91 -20.83 -6.43
CA ALA A 359 13.24 -19.63 -5.68
C ALA A 359 13.63 -18.45 -6.59
N LEU A 360 14.11 -18.70 -7.81
CA LEU A 360 14.34 -17.63 -8.80
C LEU A 360 13.06 -16.91 -9.22
N SER A 361 11.87 -17.46 -8.96
CA SER A 361 10.61 -16.77 -9.18
C SER A 361 10.48 -15.47 -8.37
N ASP A 362 11.23 -15.30 -7.28
CA ASP A 362 11.27 -14.06 -6.50
C ASP A 362 11.89 -12.89 -7.27
N TYR A 363 12.71 -13.15 -8.31
CA TYR A 363 13.24 -12.08 -9.18
C TYR A 363 12.15 -11.33 -9.97
N GLN A 364 10.91 -11.83 -10.00
CA GLN A 364 9.75 -11.04 -10.46
C GLN A 364 9.52 -9.78 -9.61
N ARG A 365 9.98 -9.79 -8.36
CA ARG A 365 9.79 -8.72 -7.37
C ARG A 365 11.11 -8.12 -6.88
N ARG A 366 12.25 -8.58 -7.38
CA ARG A 366 13.56 -7.97 -7.11
C ARG A 366 13.80 -6.79 -8.03
N ALA A 367 13.32 -5.64 -7.59
CA ALA A 367 13.52 -4.33 -8.23
C ALA A 367 14.75 -3.65 -7.66
N PRO A 368 15.30 -2.60 -8.31
CA PRO A 368 16.56 -2.03 -7.87
C PRO A 368 16.42 -1.18 -6.60
N HIS A 369 15.21 -0.85 -6.17
CA HIS A 369 14.89 -0.26 -4.87
C HIS A 369 13.45 -0.65 -4.48
N THR A 370 13.02 -0.28 -3.28
CA THR A 370 11.63 -0.49 -2.85
C THR A 370 10.67 0.28 -3.73
N MET A 371 9.65 -0.40 -4.24
CA MET A 371 8.60 0.26 -5.00
C MET A 371 7.26 -0.46 -4.87
N ILE A 372 6.19 0.27 -5.21
CA ILE A 372 4.82 -0.25 -5.27
C ILE A 372 4.26 0.08 -6.65
N ASN A 373 3.86 -0.93 -7.40
CA ASN A 373 3.05 -0.73 -8.60
C ASN A 373 1.57 -0.78 -8.22
N ILE A 374 0.84 0.29 -8.57
CA ILE A 374 -0.57 0.52 -8.31
C ILE A 374 -1.29 0.38 -9.63
N LEU A 375 -2.13 -0.64 -9.74
CA LEU A 375 -2.81 -1.05 -10.96
C LEU A 375 -4.31 -0.75 -10.83
N ARG A 376 -4.95 -0.25 -11.88
CA ARG A 376 -6.41 -0.14 -11.88
C ARG A 376 -7.07 -1.52 -11.87
N ALA A 377 -8.20 -1.63 -11.20
CA ALA A 377 -8.91 -2.88 -11.14
C ALA A 377 -9.61 -3.29 -12.44
N SER A 378 -9.98 -2.33 -13.30
CA SER A 378 -10.42 -2.60 -14.66
C SER A 378 -9.40 -3.48 -15.40
N GLN A 379 -8.11 -3.12 -15.29
CA GLN A 379 -7.02 -3.86 -15.90
C GLN A 379 -6.79 -5.21 -15.26
N LEU A 380 -6.84 -5.29 -13.93
CA LEU A 380 -6.72 -6.56 -13.22
C LEU A 380 -7.87 -7.50 -13.58
N GLY A 381 -9.11 -7.02 -13.55
CA GLY A 381 -10.29 -7.79 -13.91
C GLY A 381 -10.21 -8.29 -15.37
N ALA A 382 -9.79 -7.43 -16.29
CA ALA A 382 -9.60 -7.81 -17.69
C ALA A 382 -8.45 -8.82 -17.88
N ALA A 383 -7.29 -8.59 -17.26
CA ALA A 383 -6.13 -9.48 -17.32
C ALA A 383 -6.45 -10.89 -16.82
N VAL A 384 -7.12 -10.93 -15.67
CA VAL A 384 -7.31 -12.14 -14.87
C VAL A 384 -8.53 -12.92 -15.42
N GLY A 385 -9.59 -12.23 -15.84
CA GLY A 385 -10.79 -12.83 -16.44
C GLY A 385 -11.76 -13.44 -15.41
N GLY A 386 -13.01 -13.69 -15.83
CA GLY A 386 -14.11 -14.10 -14.94
C GLY A 386 -14.00 -15.49 -14.28
N LYS A 387 -13.00 -16.31 -14.66
CA LYS A 387 -12.74 -17.66 -14.10
C LYS A 387 -11.31 -17.81 -13.56
N SER A 388 -10.73 -16.71 -13.13
CA SER A 388 -9.34 -16.61 -12.74
C SER A 388 -8.95 -17.26 -11.43
N ILE A 389 -9.89 -17.34 -10.49
CA ILE A 389 -9.67 -17.91 -9.18
C ILE A 389 -10.06 -19.38 -9.27
N VAL A 390 -9.08 -20.25 -9.07
CA VAL A 390 -9.24 -21.69 -9.16
C VAL A 390 -8.87 -22.34 -7.83
N ASP A 391 -9.42 -23.53 -7.62
CA ASP A 391 -9.02 -24.41 -6.52
C ASP A 391 -7.68 -25.06 -6.88
N LEU A 392 -6.62 -24.67 -6.17
CA LEU A 392 -5.28 -25.20 -6.33
C LEU A 392 -5.07 -26.32 -5.30
N ASP A 393 -4.86 -27.54 -5.79
CA ASP A 393 -4.50 -28.68 -4.95
C ASP A 393 -3.02 -28.59 -4.56
N LEU A 394 -2.77 -28.45 -3.26
CA LEU A 394 -1.42 -28.36 -2.68
C LEU A 394 -0.89 -29.72 -2.24
N GLY A 395 -1.65 -30.80 -2.40
CA GLY A 395 -1.35 -32.12 -1.87
C GLY A 395 -2.02 -32.38 -0.51
N ASP A 396 -2.01 -33.65 -0.07
CA ASP A 396 -2.55 -34.10 1.22
C ASP A 396 -4.00 -33.68 1.51
N GLY A 397 -4.79 -33.47 0.45
CA GLY A 397 -6.17 -33.00 0.55
C GLY A 397 -6.32 -31.51 0.90
N VAL A 398 -5.23 -30.74 0.88
CA VAL A 398 -5.24 -29.29 1.09
C VAL A 398 -5.52 -28.59 -0.23
N THR A 399 -6.57 -27.77 -0.25
CA THR A 399 -6.93 -26.95 -1.41
C THR A 399 -7.01 -25.49 -1.01
N GLU A 400 -6.35 -24.63 -1.77
CA GLU A 400 -6.35 -23.18 -1.57
C GLU A 400 -6.87 -22.45 -2.80
N LYS A 401 -7.45 -21.25 -2.61
CA LYS A 401 -7.88 -20.41 -3.74
C LYS A 401 -6.70 -19.64 -4.30
N ALA A 402 -6.39 -19.85 -5.59
CA ALA A 402 -5.27 -19.22 -6.26
C ALA A 402 -5.70 -18.52 -7.55
N SER A 403 -4.96 -17.48 -7.93
CA SER A 403 -5.12 -16.76 -9.20
C SER A 403 -3.77 -16.54 -9.87
N GLY A 404 -3.79 -16.15 -11.15
CA GLY A 404 -2.56 -15.88 -11.89
C GLY A 404 -1.72 -17.12 -12.21
N ILE A 405 -2.32 -18.32 -12.16
CA ILE A 405 -1.66 -19.63 -12.40
C ILE A 405 -0.76 -19.59 -13.63
N SER A 406 -1.30 -19.17 -14.79
CA SER A 406 -0.56 -19.08 -16.04
C SER A 406 0.60 -18.09 -15.99
N THR A 407 0.40 -16.93 -15.34
CA THR A 407 1.43 -15.90 -15.18
C THR A 407 2.58 -16.40 -14.31
N TYR A 408 2.29 -16.92 -13.12
CA TYR A 408 3.33 -17.37 -12.20
C TYR A 408 4.06 -18.61 -12.70
N SER A 409 3.35 -19.55 -13.34
CA SER A 409 3.97 -20.72 -13.99
C SER A 409 4.96 -20.30 -15.09
N ARG A 410 4.52 -19.44 -16.01
CA ARG A 410 5.37 -18.93 -17.10
C ARG A 410 6.59 -18.22 -16.55
N ASN A 411 6.41 -17.39 -15.52
CA ASN A 411 7.48 -16.57 -14.98
C ASN A 411 8.51 -17.45 -14.24
N ALA A 412 8.08 -18.47 -13.49
CA ALA A 412 8.97 -19.41 -12.83
C ALA A 412 9.87 -20.14 -13.85
N ILE A 413 9.31 -20.70 -14.91
CA ILE A 413 10.07 -21.40 -15.97
C ILE A 413 11.09 -20.46 -16.62
N ARG A 414 10.70 -19.23 -16.92
CA ARG A 414 11.57 -18.26 -17.62
C ARG A 414 12.71 -17.78 -16.74
N LEU A 415 12.45 -17.48 -15.48
CA LEU A 415 13.48 -17.01 -14.55
C LEU A 415 14.45 -18.13 -14.19
N ALA A 416 13.96 -19.36 -14.06
CA ALA A 416 14.82 -20.54 -13.95
C ALA A 416 15.76 -20.67 -15.17
N LYS A 417 15.22 -20.51 -16.38
CA LYS A 417 16.01 -20.57 -17.62
C LYS A 417 17.06 -19.46 -17.73
N GLU A 418 16.76 -18.26 -17.24
CA GLU A 418 17.70 -17.12 -17.24
C GLU A 418 18.87 -17.37 -16.26
N GLY A 419 18.58 -18.03 -15.14
CA GLY A 419 19.57 -18.43 -14.14
C GLY A 419 19.97 -17.30 -13.18
N LYS A 420 20.40 -17.70 -11.98
CA LYS A 420 20.69 -16.80 -10.85
C LYS A 420 21.71 -15.71 -11.18
N GLU A 421 22.81 -16.08 -11.83
CA GLU A 421 23.93 -15.18 -12.10
C GLU A 421 23.53 -14.04 -13.03
N SER A 422 22.85 -14.35 -14.14
CA SER A 422 22.34 -13.34 -15.09
C SER A 422 21.34 -12.40 -14.39
N LEU A 423 20.37 -12.99 -13.67
CA LEU A 423 19.35 -12.23 -12.95
C LEU A 423 19.94 -11.30 -11.89
N GLN A 424 20.93 -11.77 -11.12
CA GLN A 424 21.58 -10.98 -10.09
C GLN A 424 22.48 -9.89 -10.68
N SER A 425 23.27 -10.20 -11.69
CA SER A 425 24.15 -9.24 -12.37
C SER A 425 23.36 -8.07 -12.95
N ALA A 426 22.22 -8.36 -13.59
CA ALA A 426 21.37 -7.31 -14.15
C ALA A 426 20.70 -6.44 -13.06
N LEU A 427 20.26 -7.05 -11.96
CA LEU A 427 19.77 -6.29 -10.80
C LEU A 427 20.86 -5.40 -10.19
N ASP A 428 22.09 -5.89 -10.10
CA ASP A 428 23.22 -5.13 -9.55
C ASP A 428 23.56 -3.91 -10.42
N GLN A 429 23.46 -4.05 -11.75
CA GLN A 429 23.62 -2.93 -12.68
C GLN A 429 22.53 -1.87 -12.46
N GLU A 430 21.28 -2.25 -12.29
CA GLU A 430 20.18 -1.31 -12.03
C GLU A 430 20.30 -0.62 -10.66
N ILE A 431 20.81 -1.33 -9.65
CA ILE A 431 21.11 -0.73 -8.34
C ILE A 431 22.23 0.30 -8.45
N ALA A 432 23.26 0.01 -9.24
CA ALA A 432 24.39 0.92 -9.46
C ALA A 432 24.02 2.20 -10.24
N MET A 433 22.84 2.26 -10.85
CA MET A 433 22.36 3.44 -11.58
C MET A 433 21.84 4.57 -10.68
N GLN A 434 21.54 4.30 -9.40
CA GLN A 434 20.72 5.15 -8.53
C GLN A 434 21.44 6.33 -7.89
#